data_AF-A0A7W5FLD9-F1
#
_entry.id   AF-A0A7W5FLD9-F1
#
_cell.length_a   1.000
_cell.length_b   1.000
_cell.length_c   1.000
_cell.angle_alpha   90.00
_cell.angle_beta   90.00
_cell.angle_gamma   90.00
#
_symmetry.space_group_name_H-M   'P 1'
#
loop_
_entity.id
_entity.type
_entity.pdbx_description
1 polymer ?
#
loop_
_entity_poly.entity_id
_entity_poly.type
_entity_poly.pdbx_seq_one_letter_code
_entity_poly.pdbx_strand_id
1 'polypeptide(L)'
;MGTESELAPAELAITIKPVTVTNPADVNQDGKVSVGDLAIVSFNYGKTEQDAGWAQIKFADVNNDGIIDLLDLAAVARKILG
;
A
#
# COMPACT_ATOMS: atom_id res chain seq x y z
N MET A 1 -40.47 11.68 39.94
CA MET A 1 -39.40 12.48 39.30
C MET A 1 -38.26 11.51 39.03
N GLY A 2 -38.03 11.15 37.77
CA GLY A 2 -36.95 10.23 37.39
C GLY A 2 -35.67 11.02 37.20
N THR A 3 -34.57 10.56 37.80
CA THR A 3 -33.22 11.06 37.54
C THR A 3 -32.54 10.03 36.66
N GLU A 4 -32.52 10.26 35.36
CA GLU A 4 -31.68 9.48 34.45
C GLU A 4 -30.26 10.02 34.56
N SER A 5 -29.33 9.15 34.96
CA SER A 5 -27.92 9.47 35.04
C SER A 5 -27.34 9.46 33.63
N GLU A 6 -26.91 10.62 33.14
CA GLU A 6 -26.20 10.76 31.88
C GLU A 6 -24.88 9.95 31.95
N LEU A 7 -24.75 8.92 31.11
CA LEU A 7 -23.51 8.17 30.97
C LEU A 7 -22.55 8.97 30.08
N ALA A 8 -21.35 9.26 30.58
CA ALA A 8 -20.32 9.93 29.80
C ALA A 8 -19.95 9.08 28.57
N PRO A 9 -19.82 9.68 27.38
CA PRO A 9 -19.38 8.96 26.19
C PRO A 9 -17.95 8.46 26.40
N ALA A 10 -17.73 7.16 26.19
CA ALA A 10 -16.39 6.60 26.13
C ALA A 10 -15.75 6.97 24.78
N GLU A 11 -14.86 7.97 24.78
CA GLU A 11 -14.11 8.37 23.60
C GLU A 11 -12.94 7.41 23.36
N LEU A 12 -13.07 6.52 22.38
CA LEU A 12 -11.97 5.67 21.94
C LEU A 12 -11.08 6.47 20.96
N ALA A 13 -9.97 7.01 21.44
CA ALA A 13 -9.02 7.75 20.61
C ALA A 13 -8.28 6.81 19.65
N ILE A 14 -8.68 6.80 18.37
CA ILE A 14 -7.94 6.11 17.32
C ILE A 14 -6.72 6.96 16.95
N THR A 15 -5.53 6.57 17.41
CA THR A 15 -4.27 7.20 17.02
C THR A 15 -3.77 6.60 15.71
N ILE A 16 -3.87 7.36 14.62
CA ILE A 16 -3.33 6.95 13.31
C ILE A 16 -1.84 7.32 13.27
N LYS A 17 -0.95 6.33 13.31
CA LYS A 17 0.48 6.58 13.07
C LYS A 17 0.71 6.65 11.57
N PRO A 18 1.33 7.72 11.04
CA PRO A 18 1.72 7.75 9.64
C PRO A 18 2.74 6.63 9.38
N VAL A 19 2.40 5.70 8.49
CA VAL A 19 3.36 4.73 7.96
C VAL A 19 4.29 5.49 7.03
N THR A 20 5.55 5.57 7.40
CA THR A 20 6.62 6.01 6.49
C THR A 20 6.91 4.88 5.51
N VAL A 21 6.59 5.08 4.22
CA VAL A 21 6.98 4.16 3.15
C VAL A 21 8.49 4.25 2.97
N THR A 22 9.23 3.37 3.64
CA THR A 22 10.70 3.36 3.62
C THR A 22 11.29 2.62 2.42
N ASN A 23 10.48 1.83 1.70
CA ASN A 23 10.95 1.04 0.57
C ASN A 23 9.86 0.94 -0.51
N PRO A 24 10.09 1.49 -1.72
CA PRO A 24 9.13 1.38 -2.83
C PRO A 24 8.77 -0.06 -3.21
N ALA A 25 9.64 -1.03 -2.89
CA ALA A 25 9.38 -2.44 -3.16
C ALA A 25 8.52 -3.15 -2.09
N ASP A 26 8.24 -2.49 -0.96
CA ASP A 26 7.25 -2.93 0.04
C ASP A 26 5.89 -2.33 -0.36
N VAL A 27 5.23 -3.03 -1.27
CA VAL A 27 4.06 -2.55 -2.02
C VAL A 27 2.81 -2.63 -1.16
N ASN A 28 2.74 -3.62 -0.26
CA ASN A 28 1.63 -3.78 0.68
C ASN A 28 1.82 -3.05 2.02
N GLN A 29 2.99 -2.44 2.24
CA GLN A 29 3.37 -1.68 3.43
C GLN A 29 3.34 -2.50 4.72
N ASP A 30 3.68 -3.78 4.65
CA ASP A 30 3.75 -4.68 5.81
C ASP A 30 5.11 -4.63 6.54
N GLY A 31 6.05 -3.84 6.03
CA GLY A 31 7.39 -3.66 6.58
C GLY A 31 8.41 -4.67 6.07
N LYS A 32 8.07 -5.50 5.09
CA LYS A 32 8.96 -6.49 4.46
C LYS A 32 8.84 -6.40 2.94
N VAL A 33 9.86 -6.90 2.24
CA VAL A 33 9.75 -7.15 0.79
C VAL A 33 9.75 -8.64 0.58
N SER A 34 8.67 -9.14 -0.02
CA SER A 34 8.40 -10.57 -0.14
C SER A 34 7.77 -10.92 -1.49
N VAL A 35 7.53 -12.22 -1.69
CA VAL A 35 6.77 -12.70 -2.85
C VAL A 35 5.33 -12.14 -2.88
N GLY A 36 4.79 -11.69 -1.74
CA GLY A 36 3.50 -11.02 -1.67
C GLY A 36 3.49 -9.68 -2.42
N ASP A 37 4.53 -8.86 -2.24
CA ASP A 37 4.70 -7.60 -2.98
C ASP A 37 4.86 -7.86 -4.48
N LEU A 38 5.66 -8.86 -4.83
CA LEU A 38 5.88 -9.26 -6.21
C LEU A 38 4.57 -9.70 -6.89
N ALA A 39 3.71 -10.41 -6.16
CA ALA A 39 2.40 -10.83 -6.67
C ALA A 39 1.47 -9.63 -6.92
N ILE A 40 1.52 -8.58 -6.09
CA ILE A 40 0.71 -7.37 -6.27
C ILE A 40 1.13 -6.60 -7.53
N VAL A 41 2.44 -6.47 -7.76
CA VAL A 41 2.96 -5.89 -9.02
C VAL A 41 2.53 -6.74 -10.21
N SER A 42 2.69 -8.07 -10.11
CA SER A 42 2.32 -9.01 -11.18
C SER A 42 0.83 -8.94 -11.52
N PHE A 43 -0.04 -8.75 -10.53
CA PHE A 43 -1.49 -8.64 -10.73
C PHE A 43 -1.87 -7.42 -11.58
N ASN A 44 -1.09 -6.34 -11.52
CA ASN A 44 -1.34 -5.10 -12.25
C ASN A 44 -0.50 -4.96 -13.53
N TYR A 45 0.21 -6.01 -13.93
CA TYR A 45 1.13 -5.97 -15.06
C TYR A 45 0.48 -5.47 -16.36
N GLY A 46 1.21 -4.62 -17.09
CA GLY A 46 0.81 -4.03 -18.36
C GLY A 46 -0.11 -2.81 -18.26
N LYS A 47 -0.48 -2.40 -17.04
CA LYS A 47 -1.26 -1.18 -16.83
C LYS A 47 -0.37 0.06 -16.87
N THR A 48 -0.94 1.18 -17.31
CA THR A 48 -0.25 2.45 -17.55
C THR A 48 -0.99 3.62 -16.90
N GLU A 49 -0.34 4.77 -16.81
CA GLU A 49 -0.95 6.01 -16.32
C GLU A 49 -2.17 6.49 -17.14
N GLN A 50 -2.35 5.97 -18.36
CA GLN A 50 -3.51 6.27 -19.20
C GLN A 50 -4.72 5.37 -18.90
N ASP A 51 -4.54 4.29 -18.14
CA ASP A 51 -5.64 3.39 -17.82
C ASP A 51 -6.61 3.99 -16.80
N ALA A 52 -7.90 3.72 -17.02
CA ALA A 52 -8.92 4.02 -16.02
C ALA A 52 -8.60 3.25 -14.73
N GLY A 53 -8.53 3.98 -13.62
CA GLY A 53 -8.21 3.39 -12.33
C GLY A 53 -6.72 3.44 -11.96
N TRP A 54 -5.87 4.13 -12.73
CA TRP A 54 -4.44 4.28 -12.41
C TRP A 54 -4.20 4.80 -10.98
N ALA A 55 -4.98 5.78 -10.53
CA ALA A 55 -4.82 6.38 -9.20
C ALA A 55 -4.93 5.36 -8.06
N GLN A 56 -5.68 4.28 -8.26
CA GLN A 56 -5.89 3.21 -7.30
C GLN A 56 -4.75 2.20 -7.29
N ILE A 57 -3.95 2.09 -8.36
CA ILE A 57 -2.97 1.00 -8.56
C ILE A 57 -1.53 1.50 -8.74
N LYS A 58 -1.32 2.79 -8.94
CA LYS A 58 0.00 3.40 -9.18
C LYS A 58 1.05 3.11 -8.11
N PHE A 59 0.63 2.58 -6.96
CA PHE A 59 1.54 2.11 -5.91
C PHE A 59 2.31 0.84 -6.31
N ALA A 60 1.87 0.13 -7.35
CA ALA A 60 2.54 -1.03 -7.95
C ALA A 60 3.53 -0.65 -9.08
N ASP A 61 3.55 0.61 -9.52
CA ASP A 61 4.61 1.20 -10.35
C ASP A 61 5.76 1.61 -9.43
N VAL A 62 6.70 0.69 -9.26
CA VAL A 62 7.76 0.76 -8.24
C VAL A 62 8.87 1.71 -8.70
N ASN A 63 9.14 1.79 -10.00
CA ASN A 63 10.15 2.67 -10.57
C ASN A 63 9.61 4.07 -10.93
N ASN A 64 8.29 4.28 -10.92
CA ASN A 64 7.55 5.50 -11.27
C ASN A 64 7.77 5.96 -12.72
N ASP A 65 7.80 5.03 -13.68
CA ASP A 65 7.93 5.35 -15.10
C ASP A 65 6.58 5.45 -15.86
N GLY A 66 5.47 5.24 -15.15
CA GLY A 66 4.12 5.36 -15.70
C GLY A 66 3.60 4.07 -16.35
N ILE A 67 4.32 2.95 -16.24
CA ILE A 67 3.88 1.62 -16.66
C ILE A 67 4.25 0.57 -15.60
N ILE A 68 3.36 -0.38 -15.34
CA ILE A 68 3.66 -1.51 -14.46
C ILE A 68 4.19 -2.65 -15.33
N ASP A 69 5.49 -2.90 -15.30
CA ASP A 69 6.14 -3.86 -16.20
C ASP A 69 7.25 -4.72 -15.55
N LEU A 70 8.13 -5.28 -16.40
CA LEU A 70 9.24 -6.13 -15.97
C LEU A 70 10.24 -5.40 -15.07
N LEU A 71 10.43 -4.09 -15.24
CA LEU A 71 11.35 -3.30 -14.43
C LEU A 71 10.86 -3.18 -12.99
N ASP A 72 9.55 -3.10 -12.77
CA ASP A 72 8.95 -3.12 -11.42
C ASP A 72 9.08 -4.48 -10.77
N LEU A 73 8.75 -5.54 -11.50
CA LEU A 73 8.95 -6.92 -11.03
C LEU A 73 10.41 -7.17 -10.65
N ALA A 74 11.34 -6.71 -11.49
CA ALA A 74 12.76 -6.82 -11.22
C ALA A 74 13.19 -5.96 -10.02
N ALA A 75 12.60 -4.78 -9.82
CA ALA A 75 12.88 -3.94 -8.65
C ALA A 75 12.51 -4.65 -7.35
N VAL A 76 11.34 -5.30 -7.29
CA VAL A 76 10.92 -6.09 -6.14
C VAL A 76 11.78 -7.34 -5.98
N ALA A 77 11.98 -8.11 -7.06
CA ALA A 77 12.76 -9.35 -7.01
C ALA A 77 14.20 -9.14 -6.52
N ARG A 78 14.87 -8.06 -6.95
CA ARG A 78 16.21 -7.72 -6.47
C ARG A 78 16.26 -7.52 -4.95
N LYS A 79 15.22 -6.93 -4.36
CA LYS A 79 15.14 -6.71 -2.90
C LYS A 79 14.89 -8.02 -2.14
N ILE A 80 14.26 -9.01 -2.75
CA ILE A 80 14.07 -10.35 -2.16
C ILE A 80 15.39 -11.13 -2.16
N LEU A 81 16.19 -11.01 -3.22
CA LEU A 81 17.41 -11.80 -3.41
C LEU A 81 18.63 -11.30 -2.61
N GLY A 82 18.65 -10.02 -2.22
CA GLY A 82 19.73 -9.39 -1.45
C GLY A 82 20.54 -8.39 -2.26
#